data_AF-A0A926SBD1-F1
#
_entry.id   AF-A0A926SBD1-F1
#
_cell.length_a   1.000
_cell.length_b   1.000
_cell.length_c   1.000
_cell.angle_alpha   90.00
_cell.angle_beta   90.00
_cell.angle_gamma   90.00
#
_symmetry.space_group_name_H-M   'P 1'
#
loop_
_entity.id
_entity.type
_entity.pdbx_description
1 polymer ?
#
loop_
_entity_poly.entity_id
_entity_poly.type
_entity_poly.pdbx_seq_one_letter_code
_entity_poly.pdbx_strand_id
1 'polypeptide(L)'
;MPPTRPAYACSCVRQSVPNQALADATVVFSGQVTNIGQVKGRLNITFRVDEQWKGDSAQSLVIQTAATTAMCGYPFEVGQTYLVYANRRQGRLQTNQCSRTTLLSQAAEDLSVLSKDIPCKGWKAES
;
A
#
# COMPACT_ATOMS: atom_id res chain seq x y z
N MET A 1 29.83 7.34 27.07
CA MET A 1 28.45 7.04 26.62
C MET A 1 28.25 7.72 25.28
N PRO A 2 28.02 7.02 24.17
CA PRO A 2 27.84 7.67 22.88
C PRO A 2 26.43 8.30 22.80
N PRO A 3 26.25 9.39 22.03
CA PRO A 3 24.95 10.03 21.88
C PRO A 3 23.98 9.09 21.15
N THR A 4 22.82 8.83 21.76
CA THR A 4 21.68 8.16 21.14
C THR A 4 21.18 9.05 20.00
N ARG A 5 21.60 8.74 18.77
CA ARG A 5 20.96 9.28 17.58
C ARG A 5 19.45 9.00 17.69
N PRO A 6 18.56 9.98 17.47
CA PRO A 6 17.14 9.69 17.42
C PRO A 6 16.96 8.59 16.38
N ALA A 7 16.38 7.47 16.81
CA ALA A 7 15.96 6.43 15.89
C ALA A 7 14.88 7.07 15.02
N TYR A 8 15.29 7.59 13.87
CA TYR A 8 14.43 7.98 12.78
C TYR A 8 13.83 6.70 12.20
N ALA A 9 13.01 6.03 13.02
CA ALA A 9 12.46 4.72 12.73
C ALA A 9 11.47 4.77 11.57
N CYS A 10 11.03 5.98 11.18
CA CYS A 10 10.45 6.26 9.88
C CYS A 10 10.35 7.79 9.67
N SER A 11 11.46 8.50 9.38
CA SER A 11 11.36 9.85 8.81
C SER A 11 10.89 9.75 7.38
N CYS A 12 9.59 9.57 7.18
CA CYS A 12 9.03 9.82 5.88
C CYS A 12 9.28 11.31 5.60
N VAL A 13 10.14 11.60 4.61
CA VAL A 13 10.51 12.96 4.20
C VAL A 13 9.30 13.60 3.52
N ARG A 14 8.33 14.04 4.34
CA ARG A 14 6.96 14.41 3.95
C ARG A 14 6.25 13.25 3.25
N GLN A 15 5.06 12.87 3.75
CA GLN A 15 4.20 11.94 3.00
C GLN A 15 4.03 12.50 1.59
N SER A 16 4.58 11.82 0.59
CA SER A 16 4.50 12.25 -0.80
C SER A 16 3.04 12.45 -1.17
N VAL A 17 2.73 13.48 -1.96
CA VAL A 17 1.37 13.69 -2.47
C VAL A 17 0.89 12.43 -3.21
N PRO A 18 -0.42 12.13 -3.27
CA PRO A 18 -0.93 10.87 -3.84
C PRO A 18 -0.36 10.59 -5.22
N ASN A 19 -0.24 11.63 -6.05
CA ASN A 19 0.29 11.49 -7.41
C ASN A 19 1.77 11.07 -7.44
N GLN A 20 2.57 11.57 -6.50
CA GLN A 20 3.98 11.20 -6.39
C GLN A 20 4.14 9.79 -5.79
N ALA A 21 3.32 9.44 -4.79
CA ALA A 21 3.27 8.07 -4.27
C ALA A 21 2.84 7.07 -5.35
N LEU A 22 1.89 7.44 -6.21
CA LEU A 22 1.48 6.65 -7.37
C LEU A 22 2.62 6.54 -8.41
N ALA A 23 3.36 7.62 -8.67
CA ALA A 23 4.48 7.61 -9.59
C ALA A 23 5.60 6.67 -9.11
N ASP A 24 5.98 6.76 -7.83
CA ASP A 24 6.97 5.89 -7.20
C ASP A 24 6.49 4.44 -7.08
N ALA A 25 5.20 4.22 -6.83
CA ALA A 25 4.62 2.89 -6.66
C ALA A 25 4.66 2.07 -7.95
N THR A 26 5.01 0.79 -7.85
CA THR A 26 4.90 -0.15 -8.97
C THR A 26 3.46 -0.64 -9.16
N VAL A 27 2.74 -0.86 -8.05
CA VAL A 27 1.38 -1.39 -8.02
C VAL A 27 0.56 -0.59 -7.02
N VAL A 28 -0.64 -0.18 -7.42
CA VAL A 28 -1.58 0.56 -6.57
C VAL A 28 -2.94 -0.09 -6.70
N PHE A 29 -3.47 -0.57 -5.59
CA PHE A 29 -4.74 -1.29 -5.54
C PHE A 29 -5.43 -1.09 -4.19
N SER A 30 -6.74 -1.22 -4.20
CA SER A 30 -7.58 -1.33 -3.02
C SER A 30 -7.92 -2.78 -2.82
N GLY A 31 -7.92 -3.22 -1.57
CA GLY A 31 -8.27 -4.60 -1.29
C GLY A 31 -8.49 -4.85 0.18
N GLN A 32 -9.31 -5.87 0.45
CA GLN A 32 -9.58 -6.33 1.80
C GLN A 32 -8.50 -7.31 2.23
N VAL A 33 -7.99 -7.14 3.45
CA VAL A 33 -7.07 -8.12 4.04
C VAL A 33 -7.83 -9.39 4.38
N THR A 34 -7.41 -10.52 3.80
CA THR A 34 -8.03 -11.83 4.04
C THR A 34 -7.18 -12.70 4.96
N ASN A 35 -5.86 -12.52 4.95
CA ASN A 35 -4.95 -13.30 5.76
C ASN A 35 -3.66 -12.49 6.05
N ILE A 36 -3.15 -12.62 7.27
CA ILE A 36 -1.86 -12.06 7.68
C ILE A 36 -1.03 -13.23 8.20
N GLY A 37 0.06 -13.54 7.51
CA GLY A 37 1.03 -14.56 7.93
C GLY A 37 2.40 -13.96 8.18
N GLN A 38 3.25 -14.63 8.95
CA GLN A 38 4.65 -14.24 9.12
C GLN A 38 5.56 -15.28 8.46
N VAL A 39 6.37 -14.85 7.49
CA VAL A 39 7.27 -15.73 6.73
C VAL A 39 8.70 -15.20 6.84
N LYS A 40 9.60 -16.00 7.41
CA LYS A 40 11.04 -15.65 7.58
C LYS A 40 11.25 -14.29 8.27
N GLY A 41 10.44 -13.97 9.29
CA GLY A 41 10.54 -12.70 10.03
C GLY A 41 9.97 -11.48 9.32
N ARG A 42 9.24 -11.65 8.21
CA ARG A 42 8.46 -10.60 7.53
C ARG A 42 6.97 -10.91 7.59
N LEU A 43 6.13 -9.89 7.63
CA LEU A 43 4.68 -10.07 7.53
C LEU A 43 4.29 -10.16 6.06
N ASN A 44 3.64 -11.25 5.68
CA ASN A 44 2.97 -11.47 4.41
C ASN A 44 1.48 -11.21 4.61
N ILE A 45 0.96 -10.18 3.96
CA ILE A 45 -0.45 -9.84 3.99
C ILE A 45 -1.06 -10.22 2.65
N THR A 46 -2.09 -11.03 2.69
CA THR A 46 -2.87 -11.44 1.52
C THR A 46 -4.08 -10.54 1.42
N PHE A 47 -4.13 -9.78 0.33
CA PHE A 47 -5.24 -8.92 -0.01
C PHE A 47 -6.07 -9.56 -1.09
N ARG A 48 -7.40 -9.47 -0.94
CA ARG A 48 -8.34 -9.63 -2.04
C ARG A 48 -8.48 -8.27 -2.70
N VAL A 49 -8.03 -8.16 -3.94
CA VAL A 49 -8.08 -6.91 -4.71
C VAL A 49 -9.52 -6.66 -5.11
N ASP A 50 -9.98 -5.45 -4.83
CA ASP A 50 -11.30 -4.96 -5.24
C ASP A 50 -11.15 -4.07 -6.48
N GLU A 51 -10.28 -3.07 -6.40
CA GLU A 51 -9.96 -2.18 -7.50
C GLU A 51 -8.44 -2.02 -7.65
N GLN A 52 -7.98 -1.92 -8.89
CA GLN A 52 -6.56 -1.74 -9.16
C GLN A 52 -6.33 -0.64 -10.18
N TRP A 53 -5.58 0.38 -9.76
CA TRP A 53 -5.26 1.55 -10.57
C TRP A 53 -3.94 1.38 -11.32
N LYS A 54 -2.97 0.69 -10.72
CA LYS A 54 -1.63 0.53 -11.31
C LYS A 54 -1.10 -0.89 -11.10
N GLY A 55 -0.45 -1.44 -12.12
CA GLY A 55 0.15 -2.79 -12.12
C GLY A 55 -0.73 -3.86 -12.76
N ASP A 56 -0.32 -5.12 -12.62
CA ASP A 56 -1.02 -6.29 -13.17
C ASP A 56 -2.33 -6.55 -12.43
N SER A 57 -3.47 -6.53 -13.12
CA SER A 57 -4.79 -6.85 -12.57
C SER A 57 -4.82 -8.27 -12.02
N ALA A 58 -4.89 -8.38 -10.69
CA ALA A 58 -4.92 -9.67 -9.99
C ALA A 58 -6.10 -9.69 -9.01
N GLN A 59 -6.76 -10.84 -8.83
CA GLN A 59 -7.84 -10.98 -7.85
C GLN A 59 -7.32 -11.03 -6.40
N SER A 60 -6.07 -11.46 -6.22
CA SER A 60 -5.42 -11.50 -4.91
C SER A 60 -3.94 -11.17 -5.04
N LEU A 61 -3.43 -10.39 -4.08
CA LEU A 61 -2.04 -9.94 -4.04
C LEU A 61 -1.46 -10.21 -2.66
N VAL A 62 -0.21 -10.69 -2.65
CA VAL A 62 0.54 -10.90 -1.41
C VAL A 62 1.58 -9.80 -1.28
N ILE A 63 1.44 -8.98 -0.23
CA ILE A 63 2.36 -7.88 0.07
C ILE A 63 3.19 -8.26 1.27
N GLN A 64 4.49 -7.98 1.19
CA GLN A 64 5.38 -8.10 2.33
C GLN A 64 5.58 -6.75 3.00
N THR A 65 5.44 -6.71 4.32
CA THR A 65 5.79 -5.55 5.15
C THR A 65 6.70 -5.99 6.29
N ALA A 66 7.35 -5.02 6.93
CA ALA A 66 8.11 -5.27 8.14
C ALA A 66 7.17 -5.67 9.29
N ALA A 67 7.63 -6.54 10.18
CA ALA A 67 6.82 -7.09 11.26
C ALA A 67 6.48 -6.06 12.36
N THR A 68 7.26 -4.98 12.44
CA THR A 68 7.13 -3.99 13.50
C THR A 68 7.04 -2.58 12.91
N THR A 69 6.22 -1.73 13.53
CA THR A 69 6.14 -0.29 13.24
C THR A 69 7.48 0.41 13.48
N ALA A 70 8.30 -0.12 14.41
CA ALA A 70 9.70 0.29 14.63
C ALA A 70 10.61 0.08 13.40
N MET A 71 10.19 -0.76 12.46
CA MET A 71 10.85 -0.99 11.17
C MET A 71 10.03 -0.43 10.00
N CYS A 72 9.19 0.59 10.24
CA CYS A 72 8.26 1.15 9.25
C CYS A 72 7.18 0.18 8.76
N GLY A 73 6.84 -0.86 9.54
CA GLY A 73 5.76 -1.78 9.21
C GLY A 73 4.38 -1.13 9.38
N TYR A 74 3.47 -1.34 8.42
CA TYR A 74 2.08 -0.92 8.56
C TYR A 74 1.24 -1.99 9.29
N PRO A 75 0.45 -1.63 10.32
CA PRO A 75 -0.43 -2.55 11.01
C PRO A 75 -1.70 -2.80 10.19
N PHE A 76 -1.74 -3.94 9.50
CA PHE A 76 -2.95 -4.37 8.77
C PHE A 76 -3.88 -5.15 9.69
N GLU A 77 -5.19 -5.01 9.47
CA GLU A 77 -6.22 -5.79 10.14
C GLU A 77 -7.01 -6.62 9.15
N VAL A 78 -7.27 -7.89 9.48
CA VAL A 78 -8.08 -8.80 8.67
C VAL A 78 -9.52 -8.30 8.63
N GLY A 79 -10.13 -8.31 7.44
CA GLY A 79 -11.51 -7.85 7.21
C GLY A 79 -11.63 -6.36 6.89
N GLN A 80 -10.55 -5.58 7.03
CA GLN A 80 -10.54 -4.17 6.65
C GLN A 80 -10.03 -3.99 5.22
N THR A 81 -10.58 -2.98 4.54
CA THR A 81 -10.18 -2.61 3.17
C THR A 81 -9.21 -1.44 3.20
N TYR A 82 -8.08 -1.60 2.51
CA TYR A 82 -7.01 -0.60 2.48
C TYR A 82 -6.66 -0.24 1.04
N LEU A 83 -6.26 1.01 0.85
CA LEU A 83 -5.55 1.45 -0.34
C LEU A 83 -4.05 1.22 -0.12
N VAL A 84 -3.48 0.29 -0.88
CA VAL A 84 -2.08 -0.13 -0.73
C VAL A 84 -1.27 0.35 -1.93
N TYR A 85 -0.22 1.10 -1.63
CA TYR A 85 0.82 1.43 -2.59
C TYR A 85 1.98 0.48 -2.36
N ALA A 86 2.22 -0.39 -3.33
CA ALA A 86 3.23 -1.43 -3.26
C ALA A 86 4.32 -1.23 -4.32
N ASN A 87 5.55 -1.51 -3.91
CA ASN A 87 6.72 -1.45 -4.77
C ASN A 87 7.27 -2.84 -5.02
N ARG A 88 7.59 -3.15 -6.27
CA ARG A 88 8.21 -4.43 -6.64
C ARG A 88 9.71 -4.34 -6.37
N ARG A 89 10.17 -4.99 -5.30
CA ARG A 89 11.59 -5.13 -4.93
C ARG A 89 11.96 -6.61 -4.99
N GLN A 90 12.98 -6.96 -5.77
CA GLN A 90 13.45 -8.36 -5.93
C GLN A 90 12.31 -9.34 -6.32
N GLY A 91 11.39 -8.91 -7.18
CA GLY A 91 10.24 -9.73 -7.61
C GLY A 91 9.14 -9.90 -6.57
N ARG A 92 9.24 -9.26 -5.40
CA ARG A 92 8.19 -9.27 -4.37
C ARG A 92 7.60 -7.88 -4.18
N LEU A 93 6.30 -7.83 -3.94
CA LEU A 93 5.63 -6.58 -3.60
C LEU A 93 5.89 -6.25 -2.13
N GLN A 94 6.38 -5.05 -1.88
CA GLN A 94 6.66 -4.55 -0.54
C GLN A 94 5.98 -3.22 -0.31
N THR A 95 5.46 -3.02 0.90
CA THR A 95 4.91 -1.74 1.36
C THR A 95 5.54 -1.34 2.68
N ASN A 96 5.41 -0.06 3.02
CA ASN A 96 5.86 0.49 4.29
C ASN A 96 4.90 1.59 4.75
N GLN A 97 5.03 2.00 6.01
CA GLN A 97 4.22 3.08 6.60
C GLN A 97 4.41 4.44 5.89
N CYS A 98 5.54 4.64 5.19
CA CYS A 98 5.76 5.85 4.39
C CYS A 98 5.07 5.84 3.03
N SER A 99 4.59 4.68 2.55
CA SER A 99 4.02 4.52 1.20
C SER A 99 2.58 5.04 1.12
N ARG A 100 2.17 5.95 2.02
CA ARG A 100 0.81 6.54 2.06
C ARG A 100 -0.31 5.50 2.12
N THR A 101 0.01 4.26 2.50
CA THR A 101 -0.96 3.17 2.63
C THR A 101 -1.90 3.52 3.76
N THR A 102 -3.20 3.50 3.49
CA THR A 102 -4.22 3.91 4.45
C THR A 102 -5.50 3.11 4.26
N LEU A 103 -6.40 3.17 5.24
CA LEU A 103 -7.74 2.58 5.15
C LEU A 103 -8.47 3.19 3.95
N LEU A 104 -9.20 2.37 3.20
CA LEU A 104 -9.96 2.85 2.05
C LEU A 104 -10.95 3.95 2.47
N SER A 105 -11.56 3.82 3.65
CA SER A 105 -12.44 4.83 4.24
C SER A 105 -11.75 6.16 4.54
N GLN A 106 -10.43 6.16 4.75
CA GLN A 106 -9.61 7.37 4.94
C GLN A 106 -8.88 7.79 3.65
N ALA A 107 -8.93 6.96 2.61
CA ALA A 107 -8.30 7.20 1.33
C ALA A 107 -9.18 8.07 0.41
N ALA A 108 -10.27 8.68 0.89
CA ALA A 108 -11.17 9.47 0.04
C ALA A 108 -10.46 10.61 -0.71
N GLU A 109 -9.48 11.26 -0.07
CA GLU A 109 -8.64 12.29 -0.71
C GLU A 109 -7.73 11.69 -1.78
N ASP A 110 -7.09 10.55 -1.49
CA ASP A 110 -6.25 9.83 -2.42
C ASP A 110 -7.05 9.32 -3.63
N LEU A 111 -8.21 8.70 -3.40
CA LEU A 111 -9.14 8.25 -4.44
C LEU A 111 -9.61 9.41 -5.31
N SER A 112 -9.85 10.58 -4.72
CA SER A 112 -10.21 11.79 -5.48
C SER A 112 -9.10 12.24 -6.43
N VAL A 113 -7.83 11.98 -6.10
CA VAL A 113 -6.68 12.26 -6.99
C VAL A 113 -6.52 11.13 -8.01
N LEU A 114 -6.62 9.87 -7.59
CA LEU A 114 -6.53 8.69 -8.45
C LEU A 114 -7.60 8.69 -9.55
N SER A 115 -8.84 9.03 -9.18
CA SER A 115 -9.98 9.15 -10.09
C SER A 115 -9.85 10.34 -11.05
N LYS A 116 -9.04 11.36 -10.72
CA LYS A 116 -8.78 12.51 -11.61
C LYS A 116 -7.64 12.25 -12.59
N ASP A 117 -6.59 11.57 -12.14
CA ASP A 117 -5.38 11.32 -12.93
C ASP A 117 -5.55 10.12 -13.88
N ILE A 118 -6.42 9.17 -13.53
CA ILE A 118 -6.71 7.99 -14.36
C ILE A 118 -8.17 8.07 -14.82
N PRO A 119 -8.45 8.52 -16.07
CA PRO A 119 -9.80 8.43 -16.61
C PRO A 119 -10.22 6.96 -16.61
N CYS A 120 -11.38 6.70 -15.99
CA CYS A 120 -12.00 5.39 -15.80
C CYS A 120 -11.80 4.46 -17.01
N LYS A 121 -10.80 3.57 -16.94
CA LYS A 121 -10.69 2.47 -17.91
C LYS A 121 -11.52 1.30 -17.37
N GLY A 122 -12.84 1.43 -17.47
CA GLY A 122 -13.72 0.38 -16.95
C GLY A 122 -15.23 0.61 -16.90
N TRP A 123 -15.81 1.64 -17.54
CA TRP A 123 -17.24 1.58 -17.88
C TRP A 123 -17.37 1.27 -19.37
N LYS A 124 -17.52 0.00 -19.73
CA LYS A 124 -18.10 -0.35 -21.03
C LYS A 124 -19.63 -0.43 -20.90
N ALA A 125 -20.27 0.53 -21.57
CA ALA A 125 -21.47 0.44 -22.44
C ALA A 125 -22.89 0.20 -21.86
N GLU A 126 -23.87 0.65 -22.67
CA GLU A 126 -25.36 0.59 -22.62
C GLU A 126 -26.09 1.67 -21.80
N SER A 127 -27.03 2.49 -22.32
CA SER A 127 -27.69 2.63 -23.64
C SER A 127 -28.12 4.08 -23.88
#